data_AF-A0A0P7VPF5-F1
#
_entry.id   AF-A0A0P7VPF5-F1
#
_cell.length_a   1.000
_cell.length_b   1.000
_cell.length_c   1.000
_cell.angle_alpha   90.00
_cell.angle_beta   90.00
_cell.angle_gamma   90.00
#
_symmetry.space_group_name_H-M   'P 1'
#
loop_
_entity.id
_entity.type
_entity.pdbx_description
1 polymer ?
#
loop_
_entity_poly.entity_id
_entity_poly.type
_entity_poly.pdbx_seq_one_letter_code
_entity_poly.pdbx_strand_id
1 'polypeptide(L)'
;GCELSLQVFGDYYHFRHRAVVKRSLSTHQGVHVRLQKEPQVVWAEQQVVKKRKKRDIYAELSDPKFTQQWYLYNANHQDLNVKGAWEQGYTGKGVVVSILDDGIEKNHPDLEENYDPEASYDVNDGDPDPQPRYTQVNDNR
;
A
#
# COMPACT_ATOMS: atom_id res chain seq x y z
N GLY A 1 38.94 -9.68 12.73
CA GLY A 1 39.06 -8.26 12.36
C GLY A 1 37.95 -7.94 11.38
N CYS A 2 37.43 -6.71 11.38
CA CYS A 2 36.45 -6.29 10.37
C CYS A 2 37.17 -6.13 9.04
N GLU A 3 36.64 -6.75 7.99
CA GLU A 3 37.17 -6.67 6.63
C GLU A 3 36.27 -5.72 5.83
N LEU A 4 36.86 -4.82 5.04
CA LEU A 4 36.11 -3.97 4.13
C LEU A 4 35.39 -4.86 3.12
N SER A 5 34.06 -4.74 3.07
CA SER A 5 33.24 -5.52 2.15
C SER A 5 33.02 -4.78 0.83
N LEU A 6 32.62 -3.51 0.88
CA LEU A 6 32.44 -2.65 -0.30
C LEU A 6 32.34 -1.16 0.10
N GLN A 7 32.66 -0.28 -0.84
CA GLN A 7 32.31 1.15 -0.78
C GLN A 7 30.89 1.32 -1.33
N VAL A 8 29.98 1.84 -0.51
CA VAL A 8 28.56 1.91 -0.85
C VAL A 8 28.31 3.12 -1.74
N PHE A 9 28.74 4.30 -1.32
CA PHE A 9 28.70 5.55 -2.09
C PHE A 9 29.58 6.59 -1.39
N GLY A 10 30.28 7.46 -2.14
CA GLY A 10 31.13 8.50 -1.56
C GLY A 10 32.05 7.96 -0.46
N ASP A 11 32.07 8.60 0.70
CA ASP A 11 32.88 8.18 1.87
C ASP A 11 32.17 7.16 2.79
N TYR A 12 31.17 6.43 2.28
CA TYR A 12 30.43 5.42 3.04
C TYR A 12 30.93 4.02 2.69
N TYR A 13 31.36 3.29 3.72
CA TYR A 13 31.98 1.98 3.59
C TYR A 13 31.21 0.93 4.40
N HIS A 14 31.02 -0.25 3.83
CA HIS A 14 30.41 -1.39 4.50
C HIS A 14 31.50 -2.40 4.89
N PHE A 15 31.55 -2.75 6.17
CA PHE A 15 32.50 -3.71 6.73
C PHE A 15 31.79 -4.98 7.19
N ARG A 16 32.46 -6.13 7.04
CA ARG A 16 31.96 -7.43 7.49
C ARG A 16 32.91 -8.02 8.52
N HIS A 17 32.35 -8.60 9.59
CA HIS A 17 33.12 -9.36 10.57
C HIS A 17 32.72 -10.83 10.53
N ARG A 18 33.69 -11.74 10.43
CA ARG A 18 33.43 -13.19 10.30
C ARG A 18 32.70 -13.80 11.51
N ALA A 19 32.87 -13.20 12.70
CA ALA A 19 32.19 -13.63 13.92
C ALA A 19 30.77 -13.03 14.10
N VAL A 20 30.32 -12.16 13.19
CA VAL A 20 28.97 -11.56 13.26
C VAL A 20 28.08 -12.24 12.23
N VAL A 21 27.04 -12.93 12.70
CA VAL A 21 26.06 -13.58 11.82
C VAL A 21 25.25 -12.50 11.10
N LYS A 22 24.99 -12.71 9.80
CA LYS A 22 24.30 -11.76 8.88
C LYS A 22 22.89 -11.32 9.35
N ARG A 23 22.36 -11.93 10.41
CA ARG A 23 21.05 -11.68 11.02
C ARG A 23 21.11 -11.68 12.54
N SER A 24 22.20 -11.20 13.13
CA SER A 24 22.27 -11.07 14.59
C SER A 24 21.21 -10.08 15.09
N LEU A 25 20.39 -10.53 16.04
CA LEU A 25 19.43 -9.68 16.75
C LEU A 25 20.10 -8.91 17.90
N SER A 26 21.33 -9.30 18.28
CA SER A 26 22.10 -8.68 19.35
C SER A 26 23.23 -7.81 18.80
N THR A 27 23.47 -6.69 19.48
CA THR A 27 24.60 -5.81 19.24
C THR A 27 25.89 -6.46 19.78
N HIS A 28 26.93 -6.51 18.95
CA HIS A 28 28.23 -7.10 19.28
C HIS A 28 29.24 -6.02 19.67
N GLN A 29 28.99 -5.30 20.77
CA GLN A 29 29.74 -4.08 21.13
C GLN A 29 31.28 -4.22 21.05
N GLY A 30 31.85 -5.35 21.47
CA GLY A 30 33.31 -5.58 21.47
C GLY A 30 34.00 -5.63 20.09
N VAL A 31 33.26 -5.89 19.01
CA VAL A 31 33.83 -6.06 17.66
C VAL A 31 34.10 -4.72 16.96
N HIS A 32 33.35 -3.67 17.32
CA HIS A 32 33.34 -2.38 16.63
C HIS A 32 34.23 -1.32 17.30
N VAL A 33 34.77 -1.63 18.48
CA VAL A 33 35.54 -0.70 19.31
C VAL A 33 36.75 -0.10 18.58
N ARG A 34 37.37 -0.85 17.65
CA ARG A 34 38.49 -0.35 16.84
C ARG A 34 38.06 0.69 15.81
N LEU A 35 36.90 0.51 15.17
CA LEU A 35 36.37 1.48 14.20
C LEU A 35 35.91 2.76 14.92
N GLN A 36 35.30 2.63 16.09
CA GLN A 36 34.88 3.78 16.90
C GLN A 36 36.05 4.56 17.52
N LYS A 37 37.25 3.97 17.58
CA LYS A 37 38.46 4.61 18.12
C LYS A 37 39.38 5.17 17.03
N GLU A 38 39.06 4.97 15.76
CA GLU A 38 39.87 5.44 14.65
C GLU A 38 39.62 6.94 14.42
N PRO A 39 40.65 7.82 14.46
CA PRO A 39 40.46 9.28 14.37
C PRO A 39 39.78 9.76 13.08
N GLN A 40 39.89 8.99 12.00
CA GLN A 40 39.30 9.33 10.70
C GLN A 40 37.85 8.84 10.55
N VAL A 41 37.32 8.07 11.51
CA VAL A 41 35.95 7.55 11.48
C VAL A 41 35.05 8.49 12.27
N VAL A 42 34.26 9.29 11.56
CA VAL A 42 33.33 10.25 12.18
C VAL A 42 32.22 9.55 12.97
N TRP A 43 31.69 8.45 12.45
CA TRP A 43 30.70 7.61 13.12
C TRP A 43 30.73 6.18 12.55
N ALA A 44 30.31 5.21 13.37
CA ALA A 44 30.14 3.83 12.94
C ALA A 44 28.93 3.20 13.64
N GLU A 45 28.04 2.58 12.87
CA GLU A 45 26.85 1.89 13.37
C GLU A 45 26.84 0.43 12.91
N GLN A 46 26.59 -0.50 13.83
CA GLN A 46 26.35 -1.89 13.48
C GLN A 46 24.96 -2.02 12.86
N GLN A 47 24.85 -2.57 11.66
CA GLN A 47 23.55 -2.97 11.12
C GLN A 47 22.95 -4.09 11.98
N VAL A 48 21.88 -3.76 12.71
CA VAL A 48 21.04 -4.72 13.44
C VAL A 48 19.76 -4.91 12.63
N VAL A 49 19.26 -6.15 12.56
CA VAL A 49 17.97 -6.41 11.92
C VAL A 49 16.90 -5.65 12.70
N LYS A 50 16.35 -4.59 12.10
CA LYS A 50 15.20 -3.88 12.68
C LYS A 50 13.99 -4.82 12.63
N LYS A 51 13.29 -4.95 13.75
CA LYS A 51 12.00 -5.66 13.81
C LYS A 51 11.03 -4.91 12.90
N ARG A 52 10.71 -5.48 11.74
CA ARG A 52 9.64 -4.95 10.89
C ARG A 52 8.32 -5.14 11.63
N LYS A 53 7.72 -4.04 12.08
CA LYS A 53 6.30 -4.02 12.42
C LYS A 53 5.56 -3.78 11.10
N LYS A 54 4.68 -4.71 10.69
CA LYS A 54 3.74 -4.45 9.59
C LYS A 54 3.02 -3.15 10.00
N ARG A 55 3.05 -2.12 9.14
CA ARG A 55 2.12 -1.02 9.34
C ARG A 55 0.78 -1.65 9.05
N ASP A 56 -0.05 -1.83 10.07
CA ASP A 56 -1.43 -2.23 9.87
C ASP A 56 -2.12 -1.02 9.23
N ILE A 57 -1.98 -0.91 7.90
CA ILE A 57 -2.68 0.06 7.05
C ILE A 57 -4.16 -0.33 6.96
N TYR A 58 -4.50 -1.56 7.34
CA TYR A 58 -5.85 -2.08 7.37
C TYR A 58 -6.62 -1.49 8.55
N ALA A 59 -7.38 -0.43 8.29
CA ALA A 59 -8.59 -0.19 9.06
C ALA A 59 -9.49 -1.41 8.89
N GLU A 60 -9.99 -1.97 9.98
CA GLU A 60 -10.99 -3.03 9.90
C GLU A 60 -12.18 -2.52 9.08
N LEU A 61 -12.50 -3.23 7.99
CA LEU A 61 -13.65 -2.93 7.15
C LEU A 61 -14.91 -3.11 8.01
N SER A 62 -15.54 -2.00 8.36
CA SER A 62 -16.72 -1.97 9.24
C SER A 62 -18.04 -2.10 8.48
N ASP A 63 -17.99 -2.23 7.16
CA ASP A 63 -19.17 -2.32 6.31
C ASP A 63 -20.00 -3.56 6.66
N PRO A 64 -21.30 -3.40 6.99
CA PRO A 64 -22.13 -4.49 7.51
C PRO A 64 -22.34 -5.61 6.49
N LYS A 65 -22.21 -5.31 5.19
CA LYS A 65 -22.36 -6.26 4.09
C LYS A 65 -21.04 -6.84 3.59
N PHE A 66 -19.88 -6.44 4.12
CA PHE A 66 -18.58 -6.91 3.64
C PHE A 66 -18.46 -8.44 3.67
N THR A 67 -19.01 -9.08 4.71
CA THR A 67 -19.03 -10.55 4.86
C THR A 67 -19.79 -11.27 3.74
N GLN A 68 -20.67 -10.57 3.02
CA GLN A 68 -21.45 -11.12 1.90
C GLN A 68 -20.75 -10.94 0.55
N GLN A 69 -19.70 -10.10 0.48
CA GLN A 69 -18.92 -9.84 -0.72
C GLN A 69 -17.82 -10.90 -0.90
N TRP A 70 -18.24 -12.15 -1.10
CA TRP A 70 -17.37 -13.34 -1.19
C TRP A 70 -16.24 -13.21 -2.23
N TYR A 71 -16.42 -12.39 -3.26
CA TYR A 71 -15.42 -12.16 -4.31
C TYR A 71 -14.25 -11.28 -3.87
N LEU A 72 -14.40 -10.48 -2.81
CA LEU A 72 -13.32 -9.66 -2.23
C LEU A 72 -12.50 -10.43 -1.19
N TYR A 73 -13.17 -11.30 -0.44
CA TYR A 73 -12.55 -12.15 0.58
C TYR A 73 -13.33 -13.45 0.77
N ASN A 74 -12.63 -14.57 0.64
CA ASN A 74 -13.12 -15.91 0.87
C ASN A 74 -12.04 -16.71 1.62
N ALA A 75 -12.42 -17.36 2.73
CA ALA A 75 -11.49 -18.15 3.54
C ALA A 75 -10.84 -19.31 2.77
N ASN A 76 -11.48 -19.79 1.70
CA ASN A 76 -10.96 -20.86 0.84
C ASN A 76 -10.07 -20.33 -0.30
N HIS A 77 -9.75 -19.03 -0.33
CA HIS A 77 -8.93 -18.36 -1.36
C HIS A 77 -9.47 -18.49 -2.79
N GLN A 78 -10.79 -18.69 -2.93
CA GLN A 78 -11.52 -18.60 -4.20
C GLN A 78 -12.13 -17.18 -4.32
N ASP A 79 -11.26 -16.17 -4.31
CA ASP A 79 -11.60 -14.76 -4.40
C ASP A 79 -10.61 -14.03 -5.33
N LEU A 80 -10.77 -12.72 -5.50
CA LEU A 80 -9.91 -11.88 -6.33
C LEU A 80 -8.60 -11.46 -5.62
N ASN A 81 -8.34 -11.94 -4.40
CA ASN A 81 -7.20 -11.58 -3.56
C ASN A 81 -7.04 -10.05 -3.35
N VAL A 82 -8.16 -9.32 -3.28
CA VAL A 82 -8.16 -7.85 -3.14
C VAL A 82 -7.55 -7.42 -1.81
N LYS A 83 -7.79 -8.18 -0.72
CA LYS A 83 -7.13 -7.95 0.57
C LYS A 83 -5.61 -7.86 0.45
N GLY A 84 -5.00 -8.71 -0.37
CA GLY A 84 -3.55 -8.69 -0.60
C GLY A 84 -3.04 -7.37 -1.21
N ALA A 85 -3.83 -6.73 -2.07
CA ALA A 85 -3.53 -5.41 -2.62
C ALA A 85 -3.73 -4.29 -1.58
N TRP A 86 -4.83 -4.33 -0.81
CA TRP A 86 -5.10 -3.38 0.26
C TRP A 86 -4.06 -3.44 1.39
N GLU A 87 -3.58 -4.64 1.75
CA GLU A 87 -2.49 -4.81 2.73
C GLU A 87 -1.16 -4.23 2.27
N GLN A 88 -0.96 -4.10 0.95
CA GLN A 88 0.19 -3.41 0.36
C GLN A 88 -0.04 -1.89 0.24
N GLY A 89 -1.23 -1.40 0.57
CA GLY A 89 -1.60 0.01 0.53
C GLY A 89 -2.22 0.48 -0.79
N TYR A 90 -2.57 -0.44 -1.70
CA TYR A 90 -3.17 -0.08 -3.00
C TYR A 90 -4.69 -0.12 -2.91
N THR A 91 -5.34 1.02 -2.73
CA THR A 91 -6.82 1.12 -2.59
C THR A 91 -7.54 1.70 -3.80
N GLY A 92 -6.80 2.15 -4.82
CA GLY A 92 -7.35 2.89 -5.96
C GLY A 92 -7.34 4.42 -5.77
N LYS A 93 -6.85 4.93 -4.63
CA LYS A 93 -6.75 6.39 -4.40
C LYS A 93 -5.95 7.09 -5.51
N GLY A 94 -6.57 8.09 -6.13
CA GLY A 94 -6.00 8.86 -7.25
C GLY A 94 -6.24 8.26 -8.64
N VAL A 95 -6.97 7.14 -8.72
CA VAL A 95 -7.47 6.58 -9.98
C VAL A 95 -8.92 7.04 -10.17
N VAL A 96 -9.24 7.49 -11.39
CA VAL A 96 -10.60 7.86 -11.80
C VAL A 96 -11.13 6.77 -12.75
N VAL A 97 -12.38 6.34 -12.52
CA VAL A 97 -13.04 5.29 -13.32
C VAL A 97 -14.41 5.81 -13.75
N SER A 98 -14.69 5.73 -15.05
CA SER A 98 -16.02 6.02 -15.62
C SER A 98 -16.75 4.73 -15.95
N ILE A 99 -18.03 4.66 -15.60
CA ILE A 99 -18.94 3.54 -15.93
C ILE A 99 -19.84 3.98 -17.09
N LEU A 100 -19.83 3.23 -18.19
CA LEU A 100 -20.69 3.50 -19.35
C LEU A 100 -21.91 2.58 -19.29
N ASP A 101 -23.00 3.08 -18.72
CA ASP A 101 -24.24 2.33 -18.46
C ASP A 101 -25.46 3.28 -18.49
N ASP A 102 -26.58 2.89 -17.86
CA ASP A 102 -27.84 3.64 -17.77
C ASP A 102 -27.85 4.84 -16.79
N GLY A 103 -26.75 5.06 -16.07
CA GLY A 103 -26.55 6.19 -15.17
C GLY A 103 -25.84 5.80 -13.88
N ILE A 104 -25.62 6.78 -12.98
CA ILE A 104 -25.07 6.55 -11.64
C ILE A 104 -25.81 7.39 -10.61
N GLU A 105 -26.30 6.75 -9.55
CA GLU A 105 -26.92 7.44 -8.42
C GLU A 105 -25.83 8.17 -7.59
N LYS A 106 -25.44 9.36 -8.04
CA LYS A 106 -24.33 10.16 -7.49
C LYS A 106 -24.48 10.50 -6.00
N ASN A 107 -25.70 10.47 -5.48
CA ASN A 107 -26.06 10.78 -4.10
C ASN A 107 -26.28 9.52 -3.22
N HIS A 108 -25.93 8.33 -3.71
CA HIS A 108 -25.96 7.13 -2.88
C HIS A 108 -24.86 7.21 -1.81
N PRO A 109 -25.13 6.89 -0.53
CA PRO A 109 -24.16 7.08 0.57
C PRO A 109 -22.85 6.30 0.37
N ASP A 110 -22.90 5.13 -0.27
CA ASP A 110 -21.68 4.35 -0.59
C ASP A 110 -20.88 4.89 -1.80
N LEU A 111 -21.41 5.90 -2.52
CA LEU A 111 -20.81 6.45 -3.75
C LEU A 111 -20.48 7.95 -3.64
N GLU A 112 -21.26 8.73 -2.90
CA GLU A 112 -21.21 10.20 -2.90
C GLU A 112 -19.83 10.77 -2.55
N GLU A 113 -19.10 10.12 -1.64
CA GLU A 113 -17.76 10.56 -1.24
C GLU A 113 -16.69 10.32 -2.32
N ASN A 114 -16.93 9.36 -3.23
CA ASN A 114 -16.01 8.97 -4.30
C ASN A 114 -16.51 9.37 -5.71
N TYR A 115 -17.65 10.07 -5.80
CA TYR A 115 -18.20 10.52 -7.07
C TYR A 115 -17.33 11.62 -7.69
N ASP A 116 -17.07 11.51 -8.99
CA ASP A 116 -16.33 12.49 -9.77
C ASP A 116 -17.21 13.04 -10.91
N PRO A 117 -17.64 14.33 -10.84
CA PRO A 117 -18.44 14.94 -11.89
C PRO A 117 -17.67 15.14 -13.21
N GLU A 118 -16.33 15.25 -13.19
CA GLU A 118 -15.53 15.36 -14.42
C GLU A 118 -15.43 14.03 -15.16
N ALA A 119 -15.68 12.92 -14.45
CA ALA A 119 -15.71 11.56 -14.99
C ALA A 119 -17.10 11.11 -15.45
N SER A 120 -18.10 12.00 -15.38
CA SER A 120 -19.51 11.68 -15.54
C SER A 120 -20.20 12.59 -16.55
N TYR A 121 -21.08 12.02 -17.39
CA TYR A 121 -21.86 12.77 -18.37
C TYR A 121 -23.07 11.96 -18.82
N ASP A 122 -24.23 12.59 -18.94
CA ASP A 122 -25.42 12.00 -19.56
C ASP A 122 -25.41 12.30 -21.06
N VAL A 123 -25.09 11.28 -21.85
CA VAL A 123 -25.07 11.37 -23.31
C VAL A 123 -26.47 11.31 -23.92
N ASN A 124 -27.44 10.72 -23.22
CA ASN A 124 -28.81 10.57 -23.71
C ASN A 124 -29.53 11.93 -23.72
N ASP A 125 -29.36 12.72 -22.66
CA ASP A 125 -29.95 14.06 -22.53
C ASP A 125 -28.98 15.19 -22.87
N GLY A 126 -27.69 14.89 -23.00
CA GLY A 126 -26.67 15.84 -23.39
C GLY A 126 -26.32 16.84 -22.28
N ASP A 127 -26.36 16.42 -21.03
CA ASP A 127 -26.09 17.25 -19.86
C ASP A 127 -25.12 16.55 -18.87
N PRO A 128 -24.53 17.27 -17.90
CA PRO A 128 -23.52 16.71 -17.00
C PRO A 128 -24.12 15.93 -15.81
N ASP A 129 -25.44 15.70 -15.76
CA ASP A 129 -26.11 15.01 -14.67
C ASP A 129 -26.41 13.53 -15.01
N PRO A 130 -25.57 12.57 -14.56
CA PRO A 130 -25.76 11.17 -14.90
C PRO A 130 -26.82 10.46 -14.03
N GLN A 131 -27.70 11.20 -13.35
CA GLN A 131 -28.68 10.62 -12.42
C GLN A 131 -29.63 9.65 -13.16
N PRO A 132 -29.78 8.39 -12.68
CA PRO A 132 -30.66 7.43 -13.32
C PRO A 132 -32.10 7.91 -13.35
N ARG A 133 -32.78 7.61 -14.45
CA ARG A 133 -34.22 7.83 -14.57
C ARG A 133 -34.96 6.54 -14.23
N TYR A 134 -35.69 6.55 -13.12
CA TYR A 134 -36.59 5.43 -12.74
C TYR A 134 -37.90 5.48 -13.54
N THR A 135 -37.81 5.53 -14.87
CA THR A 135 -38.98 5.28 -15.72
C THR A 135 -39.19 3.77 -15.82
N GLN A 136 -40.45 3.31 -15.81
CA GLN A 136 -40.83 1.88 -15.88
C GLN A 136 -40.46 1.16 -17.20
N VAL A 137 -39.60 1.77 -18.03
CA VAL A 137 -39.18 1.25 -19.31
C VAL A 137 -37.65 1.22 -19.28
N ASN A 138 -37.09 0.01 -19.28
CA ASN A 138 -35.67 -0.27 -19.45
C ASN A 138 -35.24 0.01 -20.90
N ASP A 139 -35.53 1.21 -21.40
CA ASP A 139 -35.16 1.61 -22.75
C ASP A 139 -33.95 2.55 -22.65
N ASN A 140 -32.80 2.08 -23.16
CA ASN A 140 -31.73 2.96 -23.63
C ASN A 140 -32.33 3.81 -24.76
N ARG A 141 -32.74 5.04 -24.48
CA ARG A 141 -33.14 6.01 -25.49
C ARG A 141 -32.16 7.16 -25.53
#